data_AF-A0A9C9N2V6-F1
#
_entry.id   AF-A0A9C9N2V6-F1
#
_cell.length_a   1.000
_cell.length_b   1.000
_cell.length_c   1.000
_cell.angle_alpha   90.00
_cell.angle_beta   90.00
_cell.angle_gamma   90.00
#
_symmetry.space_group_name_H-M   'P 1'
#
loop_
_entity.id
_entity.type
_entity.pdbx_description
1 polymer ?
#
loop_
_entity_poly.entity_id
_entity_poly.type
_entity_poly.pdbx_seq_one_letter_code
_entity_poly.pdbx_strand_id
1 'polypeptide(L)'
;MAGLVQPVHLLVVVDRCLHDLVWADINDIEHLPHVLIERLTHYFKTYKMIEGEEEATFVNQVYSVDYAHQVVQASIYDYQQV
;
A
#
# COMPACT_ATOMS: atom_id res chain seq x y z
N MET A 1 -25.35 -16.79 0.62
CA MET A 1 -24.27 -16.63 1.60
C MET A 1 -23.51 -15.38 1.17
N ALA A 2 -23.73 -14.26 1.85
CA ALA A 2 -22.98 -13.04 1.57
C ALA A 2 -21.52 -13.34 1.87
N GLY A 3 -20.70 -13.44 0.82
CA GLY A 3 -19.26 -13.58 0.98
C GLY A 3 -18.79 -12.34 1.73
N LEU A 4 -18.29 -12.53 2.95
CA LEU A 4 -17.69 -11.46 3.73
C LEU A 4 -16.58 -10.87 2.86
N VAL A 5 -16.81 -9.68 2.29
CA VAL A 5 -15.79 -8.98 1.51
C VAL A 5 -14.72 -8.60 2.51
N GLN A 6 -13.67 -9.41 2.58
CA GLN A 6 -12.59 -9.13 3.51
C GLN A 6 -11.88 -7.88 3.04
N PRO A 7 -11.66 -6.91 3.94
CA PRO A 7 -11.02 -5.68 3.57
C PRO A 7 -9.61 -5.95 3.07
N VAL A 8 -9.32 -5.42 1.89
CA VAL A 8 -7.98 -5.52 1.31
C VAL A 8 -7.10 -4.49 2.01
N HIS A 9 -6.22 -4.97 2.89
CA HIS A 9 -5.15 -4.15 3.46
C HIS A 9 -4.11 -3.85 2.38
N LEU A 10 -4.08 -2.61 1.91
CA LEU A 10 -3.10 -2.19 0.92
C LEU A 10 -1.79 -1.80 1.62
N LEU A 11 -0.72 -2.49 1.24
CA LEU A 11 0.65 -2.11 1.53
C LEU A 11 1.16 -1.21 0.39
N VAL A 12 1.45 0.05 0.69
CA VAL A 12 2.17 0.94 -0.23
C VAL A 12 3.63 0.96 0.18
N VAL A 13 4.49 0.28 -0.59
CA VAL A 13 5.94 0.37 -0.44
C VAL A 13 6.46 1.36 -1.46
N VAL A 14 7.10 2.42 -0.98
CA VAL A 14 7.86 3.33 -1.83
C VAL A 14 9.32 2.95 -1.65
N ASP A 15 9.85 2.24 -2.64
CA ASP A 15 11.28 1.94 -2.70
C ASP A 15 11.99 2.93 -3.62
N ARG A 16 13.28 3.12 -3.35
CA ARG A 16 14.14 4.05 -4.07
C ARG A 16 14.28 3.63 -5.52
N CYS A 17 13.87 4.49 -6.44
CA CYS A 17 14.17 4.30 -7.85
C CYS A 17 15.60 4.83 -8.15
N LEU A 18 16.59 3.94 -8.09
CA LEU A 18 18.02 4.28 -8.24
C LEU A 18 18.41 5.00 -9.54
N HIS A 19 17.57 4.93 -10.58
CA HIS A 19 17.81 5.55 -11.89
C HIS A 19 16.87 6.73 -12.20
N ASP A 20 16.08 7.19 -11.23
CA ASP A 20 15.18 8.33 -11.41
C ASP A 20 15.75 9.56 -10.69
N LEU A 21 16.11 10.59 -11.46
CA LEU A 21 16.66 11.85 -10.94
C LEU A 21 15.64 12.65 -10.11
N VAL A 22 14.34 12.43 -10.30
CA VAL A 22 13.27 13.13 -9.56
C VAL A 22 13.11 12.54 -8.16
N TRP A 23 13.36 11.24 -8.00
CA TRP A 23 13.12 10.50 -6.76
C TRP A 23 14.40 9.97 -6.10
N ALA A 24 15.58 10.29 -6.64
CA ALA A 24 16.87 9.75 -6.21
C ALA A 24 17.18 9.95 -4.71
N ASP A 25 16.64 11.03 -4.13
CA ASP A 25 16.85 11.47 -2.75
C ASP A 25 15.74 10.99 -1.78
N ILE A 26 14.72 10.29 -2.30
CA ILE A 26 13.63 9.76 -1.46
C ILE A 26 14.07 8.41 -0.89
N ASN A 27 14.19 8.38 0.44
CA ASN A 27 14.57 7.18 1.19
C ASN A 27 13.47 6.69 2.15
N ASP A 28 12.35 7.42 2.24
CA ASP A 28 11.20 7.04 3.06
C ASP A 28 9.92 7.67 2.47
N ILE A 29 8.77 7.08 2.77
CA ILE A 29 7.46 7.57 2.33
C ILE A 29 7.18 8.99 2.80
N GLU A 30 7.72 9.40 3.96
CA GLU A 30 7.56 10.76 4.49
C GLU A 30 8.25 11.83 3.63
N HIS A 31 9.25 11.45 2.82
CA HIS A 31 9.93 12.38 1.91
C HIS A 31 9.12 12.65 0.63
N LEU A 32 8.06 11.89 0.37
CA LEU A 32 7.18 12.18 -0.76
C LEU A 32 6.29 13.39 -0.46
N PRO A 33 5.97 14.21 -1.49
CA PRO A 33 4.91 15.19 -1.38
C PRO A 33 3.61 14.55 -0.89
N HIS A 34 3.04 15.07 0.19
CA HIS A 34 1.84 14.51 0.85
C HIS A 34 0.68 14.31 -0.14
N VAL A 35 0.52 15.22 -1.11
CA VAL A 35 -0.48 15.14 -2.17
C VAL A 35 -0.41 13.83 -2.99
N LEU A 36 0.77 13.23 -3.15
CA LEU A 36 0.92 11.96 -3.85
C LEU A 36 0.43 10.79 -3.00
N ILE A 37 0.73 10.82 -1.70
CA ILE A 37 0.26 9.81 -0.73
C ILE A 37 -1.27 9.84 -0.65
N GLU A 38 -1.86 11.04 -0.57
CA GLU A 38 -3.32 11.22 -0.58
C GLU A 38 -3.96 10.71 -1.87
N ARG A 39 -3.37 11.03 -3.03
CA ARG A 39 -3.88 10.58 -4.33
C ARG A 39 -3.85 9.06 -4.47
N LEU A 40 -2.77 8.40 -4.06
CA LEU A 40 -2.68 6.94 -4.05
C LEU A 40 -3.71 6.34 -3.10
N THR A 41 -3.79 6.87 -1.88
CA THR A 41 -4.75 6.42 -0.87
C THR A 41 -6.19 6.53 -1.38
N HIS A 42 -6.54 7.67 -1.99
CA HIS A 42 -7.85 7.89 -2.55
C HIS A 42 -8.15 6.94 -3.72
N TYR A 43 -7.20 6.76 -4.65
CA TYR A 43 -7.36 5.84 -5.77
C TYR A 43 -7.71 4.42 -5.29
N PHE A 44 -6.98 3.89 -4.31
CA PHE A 44 -7.23 2.53 -3.82
C PHE A 44 -8.48 2.39 -2.94
N LYS A 45 -8.97 3.49 -2.34
CA LYS A 45 -10.28 3.49 -1.68
C LYS A 45 -11.41 3.36 -2.70
N THR A 46 -11.24 3.94 -3.89
CA THR A 46 -12.34 4.11 -4.84
C THR A 46 -12.32 3.14 -6.02
N TYR A 47 -11.17 2.55 -6.37
CA TYR A 47 -11.06 1.75 -7.62
C TYR A 47 -11.96 0.51 -7.68
N LYS A 48 -12.41 0.01 -6.53
CA LYS A 48 -13.32 -1.14 -6.40
C LYS A 48 -14.73 -0.77 -5.96
N MET A 49 -15.05 0.53 -5.87
CA MET A 49 -16.42 0.93 -5.52
C MET A 49 -17.38 0.55 -6.63
N ILE A 50 -18.42 -0.20 -6.23
CA ILE A 50 -19.54 -0.58 -7.09
C ILE A 50 -20.79 0.07 -6.50
N GLU A 51 -21.57 0.75 -7.34
CA GLU A 51 -22.80 1.40 -6.89
C GLU A 51 -23.77 0.37 -6.28
N GLY A 52 -24.18 0.61 -5.03
CA GLY A 52 -25.10 -0.27 -4.30
C GLY A 52 -24.43 -1.38 -3.50
N GLU A 53 -23.09 -1.50 -3.53
CA GLU A 53 -22.34 -2.41 -2.65
C GLU A 53 -21.66 -1.65 -1.51
N GLU A 54 -21.42 -2.33 -0.39
CA GLU A 54 -20.64 -1.78 0.72
C GLU A 54 -19.16 -1.63 0.30
N GLU A 55 -18.47 -0.67 0.92
CA GLU A 55 -17.06 -0.43 0.62
C GLU A 55 -16.20 -1.68 0.86
N ALA A 56 -15.67 -2.24 -0.22
CA ALA A 56 -14.86 -3.45 -0.21
C ALA A 56 -13.40 -3.23 0.22
N THR A 57 -12.93 -1.98 0.21
CA THR A 57 -11.51 -1.66 0.32
C THR A 57 -11.26 -0.43 1.16
N PHE A 58 -10.38 -0.56 2.16
CA PHE A 58 -9.88 0.58 2.92
C PHE A 58 -8.35 0.51 3.04
N VAL A 59 -7.71 1.69 2.96
CA VAL A 59 -6.29 1.81 3.27
C VAL A 59 -6.16 1.96 4.78
N ASN A 60 -5.65 0.92 5.44
CA ASN A 60 -5.54 0.88 6.90
C ASN A 60 -4.43 1.80 7.42
N GLN A 61 -3.25 1.71 6.81
CA GLN A 61 -2.08 2.43 7.26
C GLN A 61 -1.04 2.55 6.14
N VAL A 62 -0.24 3.60 6.25
CA VAL A 62 0.92 3.86 5.41
C VAL A 62 2.14 3.56 6.25
N TYR A 63 3.07 2.74 5.73
CA TYR A 63 4.26 2.33 6.47
C TYR A 63 5.50 3.07 6.03
N SER A 64 6.42 3.25 6.97
CA SER A 64 7.81 3.59 6.67
C SER A 64 8.50 2.46 5.91
N VAL A 65 9.65 2.77 5.32
CA VAL A 65 10.48 1.80 4.60
C VAL A 65 10.84 0.61 5.49
N ASP A 66 11.27 0.86 6.74
CA ASP A 66 11.69 -0.18 7.68
C ASP A 66 10.58 -1.19 7.99
N TYR A 67 9.37 -0.70 8.22
CA TYR A 67 8.24 -1.58 8.52
C TYR A 67 7.79 -2.33 7.27
N ALA A 68 7.80 -1.67 6.10
CA ALA A 68 7.50 -2.33 4.83
C ALA A 68 8.47 -3.50 4.56
N HIS A 69 9.77 -3.33 4.82
CA HIS A 69 10.74 -4.42 4.72
C HIS A 69 10.40 -5.60 5.64
N GLN A 70 9.98 -5.35 6.89
CA GLN A 70 9.59 -6.41 7.81
C GLN A 70 8.38 -7.20 7.30
N VAL A 71 7.37 -6.52 6.76
CA VAL A 71 6.17 -7.17 6.17
C VAL A 71 6.56 -8.04 4.98
N VAL A 72 7.46 -7.57 4.10
CA VAL A 72 7.95 -8.34 2.96
C VAL A 72 8.71 -9.58 3.44
N GLN A 73 9.60 -9.45 4.42
CA GLN A 73 10.34 -10.59 4.98
C GLN A 73 9.41 -11.61 5.62
N ALA A 74 8.41 -11.17 6.39
CA ALA A 74 7.39 -12.05 6.96
C ALA A 74 6.61 -12.78 5.86
N SER A 75 6.24 -12.07 4.79
CA SER A 75 5.52 -12.65 3.64
C SER A 75 6.37 -13.70 2.89
N ILE A 76 7.67 -13.46 2.75
CA ILE A 76 8.61 -14.44 2.17
C ILE A 76 8.70 -15.68 3.05
N TYR A 77 8.82 -15.49 4.37
CA TYR A 77 8.86 -16.60 5.31
C TYR A 77 7.57 -17.43 5.24
N ASP A 78 6.40 -16.78 5.28
CA ASP A 78 5.10 -17.44 5.19
C ASP A 78 4.98 -18.24 3.88
N TYR A 79 5.40 -17.66 2.75
CA TYR A 79 5.41 -18.35 1.46
C TYR A 79 6.29 -19.60 1.45
N GLN A 80 7.42 -19.59 2.15
CA GLN A 80 8.34 -20.73 2.24
C GLN A 80 7.87 -21.85 3.18
N GLN A 81 6.90 -21.58 4.06
CA GLN A 81 6.29 -22.58 4.93
C GLN A 81 5.11 -23.33 4.25
N VAL A 82 4.75 -22.94 3.03
CA VAL A 82 3.75 -23.59 2.17
C VAL A 82 4.43 -24.63 1.29
#